data_AF-A0A4Y2ACR3-F1
#
_entry.id   AF-A0A4Y2ACR3-F1
#
_cell.length_a   1.000
_cell.length_b   1.000
_cell.length_c   1.000
_cell.angle_alpha   90.00
_cell.angle_beta   90.00
_cell.angle_gamma   90.00
#
_symmetry.space_group_name_H-M   'P 1'
#
loop_
_entity.id
_entity.type
_entity.pdbx_description
1 polymer ?
#
loop_
_entity_poly.entity_id
_entity_poly.type
_entity_poly.pdbx_seq_one_letter_code
_entity_poly.pdbx_strand_id
1 'polypeptide(L)'
;MNSRKHVFVQSYEEGIRRVRESKGKYAFLIESTKNDYINERQPCDTMKVGRNLDAKGYGVATPLGSNIRDLLNLAVLSMKEKGDLARLENKWWYDRSECKNGDSKESTQNELTLSNVAGCFYILIGGLILAMIVALMEFCYKARIEARRSKMSLFDAMKSKVRMSITGEPNGENGRARTGSV
;
A
#
# COMPACT_ATOMS: atom_id res chain seq x y z
N MET A 1 29.23 26.21 -5.67
CA MET A 1 28.32 25.09 -5.98
C MET A 1 28.07 25.03 -7.48
N ASN A 2 27.86 23.84 -8.07
CA ASN A 2 27.33 23.73 -9.43
C ASN A 2 25.80 23.88 -9.41
N SER A 3 25.28 25.02 -9.86
CA SER A 3 23.84 25.30 -9.85
C SER A 3 23.11 24.54 -10.96
N ARG A 4 22.36 23.49 -10.59
CA ARG A 4 21.51 22.72 -11.51
C ARG A 4 20.27 23.53 -11.91
N LYS A 5 20.42 24.48 -12.84
CA LYS A 5 19.35 25.43 -13.23
C LYS A 5 17.97 24.79 -13.49
N HIS A 6 17.91 23.55 -13.95
CA HIS A 6 16.67 22.81 -14.21
C HIS A 6 15.82 22.48 -12.96
N VAL A 7 16.32 22.61 -11.73
CA VAL A 7 15.53 22.31 -10.50
C VAL A 7 14.63 23.47 -10.07
N PHE A 8 14.93 24.68 -10.53
CA PHE A 8 14.15 25.88 -10.26
C PHE A 8 12.92 25.94 -11.18
N VAL A 9 11.93 26.74 -10.77
CA VAL A 9 10.68 27.01 -11.47
C VAL A 9 10.37 28.51 -11.38
N GLN A 10 9.55 29.05 -12.28
CA GLN A 10 9.23 30.48 -12.33
C GLN A 10 8.01 30.88 -11.48
N SER A 11 7.11 29.94 -11.17
CA SER A 11 5.90 30.19 -10.38
C SER A 11 5.64 29.09 -9.35
N TYR A 12 4.79 29.37 -8.37
CA TYR A 12 4.34 28.36 -7.41
C TYR A 12 3.55 27.24 -8.09
N GLU A 13 2.69 27.56 -9.05
CA GLU A 13 1.86 26.60 -9.78
C GLU A 13 2.70 25.58 -10.55
N GLU A 14 3.78 26.04 -11.20
CA GLU A 14 4.72 25.18 -11.91
C GLU A 14 5.42 24.19 -10.97
N GLY A 15 5.90 24.66 -9.82
CA GLY A 15 6.56 23.79 -8.83
C GLY A 15 5.60 22.82 -8.13
N ILE A 16 4.37 23.25 -7.82
CA ILE A 16 3.33 22.39 -7.25
C ILE A 16 2.95 21.29 -8.26
N ARG A 17 2.66 21.64 -9.51
CA ARG A 17 2.33 20.67 -10.57
C ARG A 17 3.48 19.68 -10.77
N ARG A 18 4.72 20.17 -10.76
CA ARG A 18 5.92 19.34 -10.87
C ARG A 18 6.10 18.35 -9.71
N VAL A 19 5.74 18.71 -8.46
CA VAL A 19 5.72 17.76 -7.33
C VAL A 19 4.74 16.62 -7.60
N ARG A 20 3.50 16.96 -7.99
CA ARG A 20 2.42 16.01 -8.29
C ARG A 20 2.83 15.03 -9.40
N GLU A 21 3.35 15.55 -10.51
CA GLU A 21 3.81 14.78 -11.67
C GLU A 21 5.04 13.88 -11.35
N SER A 22 5.91 14.30 -10.42
CA SER A 22 7.19 13.62 -10.15
C SER A 22 7.10 12.36 -9.29
N LYS A 23 5.91 11.99 -8.78
CA LYS A 23 5.67 10.76 -7.98
C LYS A 23 6.70 10.58 -6.85
N GLY A 24 6.89 11.62 -6.03
CA GLY A 24 7.82 11.64 -4.90
C GLY A 24 9.30 11.87 -5.24
N LYS A 25 9.67 12.01 -6.52
CA LYS A 25 11.07 12.24 -6.94
C LYS A 25 11.50 13.71 -6.98
N TYR A 26 10.60 14.64 -6.66
CA TYR A 26 10.86 16.07 -6.57
C TYR A 26 10.14 16.64 -5.34
N ALA A 27 10.85 17.47 -4.58
CA ALA A 27 10.31 18.23 -3.46
C ALA A 27 10.49 19.72 -3.77
N PHE A 28 9.48 20.53 -3.44
CA PHE A 28 9.46 21.96 -3.74
C PHE A 28 9.46 22.76 -2.43
N LEU A 29 10.42 23.68 -2.30
CA LEU A 29 10.54 24.56 -1.14
C LEU A 29 9.76 25.85 -1.40
N ILE A 30 8.71 26.06 -0.60
CA ILE A 30 7.81 27.21 -0.65
C ILE A 30 7.54 27.72 0.76
N GLU A 31 6.98 28.92 0.87
CA GLU A 31 6.57 29.49 2.15
C GLU A 31 5.48 28.62 2.83
N SER A 32 5.52 28.50 4.16
CA SER A 32 4.57 27.64 4.89
C SER A 32 3.12 28.04 4.65
N THR A 33 2.81 29.34 4.68
CA THR A 33 1.46 29.89 4.42
C THR A 33 0.85 29.35 3.12
N LYS A 34 1.65 29.27 2.05
CA LYS A 34 1.24 28.75 0.74
C LYS A 34 1.24 27.22 0.69
N ASN A 35 2.12 26.55 1.43
CA ASN A 35 2.12 25.09 1.58
C ASN A 35 0.84 24.62 2.28
N ASP A 36 0.58 25.18 3.47
CA ASP A 36 -0.59 24.93 4.30
C ASP A 36 -1.89 25.20 3.51
N TYR A 37 -1.95 26.30 2.75
CA TYR A 37 -3.10 26.59 1.87
C TYR A 37 -3.33 25.52 0.78
N ILE A 38 -2.27 24.94 0.20
CA ILE A 38 -2.39 24.02 -0.94
C ILE A 38 -2.72 22.59 -0.50
N ASN A 39 -2.29 22.17 0.70
CA ASN A 39 -2.64 20.86 1.26
C ASN A 39 -4.14 20.75 1.58
N GLU A 40 -4.80 21.87 1.93
CA GLU A 40 -6.24 21.98 2.17
C GLU A 40 -7.10 22.06 0.88
N ARG A 41 -6.49 21.89 -0.31
CA ARG A 41 -7.12 22.08 -1.63
C ARG A 41 -7.04 20.84 -2.51
N GLN A 42 -8.02 20.69 -3.41
CA GLN A 42 -8.08 19.49 -4.23
C GLN A 42 -6.88 19.36 -5.20
N PRO A 43 -6.43 18.12 -5.50
CA PRO A 43 -6.98 16.84 -5.08
C PRO A 43 -6.35 16.25 -3.79
N CYS A 44 -5.90 17.10 -2.84
CA CYS A 44 -5.40 16.66 -1.52
C CYS A 44 -4.16 15.72 -1.60
N ASP A 45 -3.32 15.97 -2.61
CA ASP A 45 -2.19 15.12 -3.02
C ASP A 45 -0.81 15.68 -2.62
N THR A 46 -0.78 16.74 -1.82
CA THR A 46 0.43 17.35 -1.27
C THR A 46 0.43 17.30 0.26
N MET A 47 1.62 17.27 0.85
CA MET A 47 1.80 17.31 2.30
C MET A 47 3.01 18.14 2.70
N LYS A 48 2.88 18.89 3.80
CA LYS A 48 4.00 19.58 4.46
C LYS A 48 4.80 18.57 5.28
N VAL A 49 6.12 18.63 5.18
CA VAL A 49 7.03 17.70 5.87
C VAL A 49 8.05 18.48 6.69
N GLY A 50 8.10 18.18 7.99
CA GLY A 50 9.03 18.80 8.93
C GLY A 50 8.65 20.23 9.35
N ARG A 51 9.61 20.92 9.95
CA ARG A 51 9.49 22.28 10.49
C ARG A 51 9.91 23.34 9.48
N ASN A 52 9.41 24.56 9.64
CA ASN A 52 9.89 25.72 8.90
C ASN A 52 11.41 25.90 9.06
N LEU A 53 12.08 26.30 7.98
CA LEU A 53 13.53 26.56 7.93
C LEU A 53 13.89 27.92 8.55
N ASP A 54 13.01 28.90 8.38
CA ASP A 54 13.13 30.26 8.88
C ASP A 54 11.82 30.77 9.52
N ALA A 55 11.92 31.89 10.22
CA ALA A 55 10.79 32.62 10.78
C ALA A 55 10.62 33.94 10.01
N LYS A 56 9.69 33.93 9.06
CA LYS A 56 9.28 35.09 8.25
C LYS A 56 7.81 35.41 8.50
N GLY A 57 7.40 36.62 8.14
CA GLY A 57 6.00 37.05 8.18
C GLY A 57 5.75 38.21 7.23
N TYR A 58 4.50 38.39 6.81
CA TYR A 58 4.09 39.49 5.97
C TYR A 58 3.86 40.78 6.78
N GLY A 59 3.98 41.92 6.12
CA GLY A 59 3.64 43.24 6.65
C GLY A 59 3.10 44.14 5.54
N VAL A 60 2.28 45.12 5.89
CA VAL A 60 1.71 46.05 4.91
C VAL A 60 2.69 47.20 4.66
N ALA A 61 3.19 47.30 3.43
CA ALA A 61 4.14 48.34 3.05
C ALA A 61 3.44 49.67 2.74
N THR A 62 4.06 50.79 3.16
CA THR A 62 3.70 52.16 2.79
C THR A 62 4.91 52.89 2.23
N PRO A 63 4.74 53.94 1.41
CA PRO A 63 5.85 54.80 1.00
C PRO A 63 6.64 55.36 2.20
N LEU A 64 7.95 55.60 2.01
CA LEU A 64 8.78 56.23 3.03
C LEU A 64 8.25 57.64 3.35
N GLY A 65 8.14 57.97 4.63
CA GLY A 65 7.55 59.24 5.08
C GLY A 65 6.02 59.32 5.04
N SER A 66 5.32 58.24 4.69
CA SER A 66 3.85 58.24 4.62
C SER A 66 3.19 58.46 6.00
N ASN A 67 2.29 59.45 6.06
CA ASN A 67 1.54 59.82 7.27
C ASN A 67 0.59 58.71 7.79
N ILE A 68 0.14 57.79 6.94
CA ILE A 68 -0.71 56.68 7.37
C ILE A 68 0.05 55.51 8.00
N ARG A 69 1.40 55.48 7.94
CA ARG A 69 2.23 54.36 8.42
C ARG A 69 1.93 54.00 9.88
N ASP A 70 1.90 55.00 10.76
CA ASP A 70 1.81 54.78 12.20
C ASP A 70 0.38 54.42 12.63
N LEU A 71 -0.63 55.04 11.99
CA LEU A 71 -2.04 54.67 12.13
C LEU A 71 -2.30 53.22 11.68
N LEU A 72 -1.73 52.82 10.54
CA LEU A 72 -1.86 51.47 9.99
C LEU A 72 -1.18 50.42 10.89
N ASN A 73 0.00 50.74 11.43
CA ASN A 73 0.69 49.88 12.38
C ASN A 73 -0.12 49.66 13.67
N LEU A 74 -0.70 50.73 14.24
CA LEU A 74 -1.59 50.64 15.40
C LEU A 74 -2.87 49.84 15.10
N ALA A 75 -3.45 49.99 13.91
CA ALA A 75 -4.61 49.20 13.48
C ALA A 75 -4.29 47.70 13.37
N VAL A 76 -3.13 47.34 12.78
CA VAL A 76 -2.68 45.94 12.67
C VAL A 76 -2.39 45.34 14.05
N LEU A 77 -1.76 46.10 14.96
CA LEU A 77 -1.56 45.68 16.35
C LEU A 77 -2.89 45.40 17.05
N SER A 78 -3.87 46.32 16.94
CA SER A 78 -5.19 46.13 17.57
C SER A 78 -5.95 44.92 17.02
N MET A 79 -5.90 44.66 15.71
CA MET A 79 -6.49 43.45 15.11
C MET A 79 -5.79 42.16 15.53
N LYS A 80 -4.47 42.21 15.80
CA LYS A 80 -3.70 41.08 16.33
C LYS A 80 -4.09 40.78 17.79
N GLU A 81 -4.16 41.80 18.63
CA GLU A 81 -4.53 41.68 20.06
C GLU A 81 -5.96 41.17 20.25
N LYS A 82 -6.89 41.58 19.38
CA LYS A 82 -8.29 41.09 19.36
C LYS A 82 -8.44 39.66 18.79
N GLY A 83 -7.38 39.08 18.23
CA GLY A 83 -7.44 37.79 17.52
C GLY A 83 -8.19 37.82 16.18
N ASP A 84 -8.56 39.01 15.68
CA ASP A 84 -9.29 39.16 14.40
C ASP A 84 -8.50 38.56 13.22
N LEU A 85 -7.16 38.68 13.26
CA LEU A 85 -6.27 38.10 12.24
C LEU A 85 -6.29 36.56 12.26
N ALA A 86 -6.22 35.93 13.44
CA ALA A 86 -6.28 34.47 13.56
C ALA A 86 -7.66 33.91 13.16
N ARG A 87 -8.74 34.65 13.46
CA ARG A 87 -10.09 34.32 12.98
C ARG A 87 -10.20 34.42 11.45
N LEU A 88 -9.48 35.35 10.81
CA LEU A 88 -9.42 35.45 9.36
C LEU A 88 -8.57 34.33 8.73
N GLU A 89 -7.43 33.99 9.32
CA GLU A 89 -6.58 32.86 8.90
C GLU A 89 -7.38 31.55 8.87
N ASN A 90 -8.01 31.17 10.00
CA ASN A 90 -8.84 29.97 10.06
C ASN A 90 -9.98 29.98 9.02
N LYS A 91 -10.62 31.14 8.81
CA LYS A 91 -11.73 31.31 7.87
C LYS A 91 -11.35 31.15 6.39
N TRP A 92 -10.09 31.37 6.03
CA TRP A 92 -9.62 31.31 4.64
C TRP A 92 -8.79 30.07 4.31
N TRP A 93 -8.12 29.48 5.32
CA TRP A 93 -7.38 28.22 5.19
C TRP A 93 -8.27 27.00 5.51
N TYR A 94 -8.84 26.91 6.71
CA TYR A 94 -9.44 25.67 7.23
C TYR A 94 -10.97 25.61 7.09
N ASP A 95 -11.72 26.67 7.45
CA ASP A 95 -13.20 26.71 7.29
C ASP A 95 -13.65 26.58 5.83
N ARG A 96 -12.70 26.77 4.90
CA ARG A 96 -12.88 26.71 3.44
C ARG A 96 -11.98 25.68 2.78
N SER A 97 -11.54 24.65 3.51
CA SER A 97 -10.83 23.53 2.90
C SER A 97 -11.75 22.79 1.92
N GLU A 98 -11.19 22.41 0.78
CA GLU A 98 -11.85 21.51 -0.19
C GLU A 98 -11.54 20.05 0.14
N CYS A 99 -10.45 19.83 0.88
CA CYS A 99 -10.09 18.59 1.54
C CYS A 99 -10.89 18.44 2.84
N LYS A 100 -12.17 18.08 2.70
CA LYS A 100 -12.93 17.52 3.82
C LYS A 100 -12.23 16.26 4.35
N ASN A 101 -12.46 15.94 5.63
CA ASN A 101 -11.97 14.73 6.31
C ASN A 101 -12.62 13.42 5.79
N GLY A 102 -12.63 13.20 4.48
CA GLY A 102 -12.82 11.89 3.85
C GLY A 102 -11.52 11.07 3.80
N ASP A 103 -10.40 11.67 4.19
CA ASP A 103 -9.08 11.03 4.26
C ASP A 103 -8.49 11.06 5.67
N SER A 104 -9.34 10.88 6.68
CA SER A 104 -8.95 10.53 8.04
C SER A 104 -8.37 9.10 8.09
N LYS A 105 -7.25 8.88 7.40
CA LYS A 105 -6.41 7.66 7.42
C LYS A 105 -5.68 7.48 8.75
N GLU A 106 -6.22 8.07 9.82
CA GLU A 106 -5.70 8.14 11.20
C GLU A 106 -6.77 7.63 12.19
N SER A 107 -7.57 6.65 11.76
CA SER A 107 -8.43 5.84 12.65
C SER A 107 -8.74 4.45 12.10
N THR A 108 -8.79 4.25 10.78
CA THR A 108 -8.92 2.90 10.16
C THR A 108 -7.58 2.11 10.10
N GLN A 109 -6.51 2.62 10.73
CA GLN A 109 -5.25 1.89 10.90
C GLN A 109 -5.39 0.83 12.00
N ASN A 110 -6.09 -0.27 11.70
CA ASN A 110 -5.95 -1.58 12.37
C ASN A 110 -6.82 -2.69 11.74
N GLU A 111 -7.65 -2.41 10.72
CA GLU A 111 -8.31 -3.47 9.97
C GLU A 111 -7.28 -4.27 9.16
N LEU A 112 -7.12 -5.56 9.48
CA LEU A 112 -6.25 -6.47 8.72
C LEU A 112 -6.87 -6.78 7.35
N THR A 113 -6.66 -5.88 6.40
CA THR A 113 -7.13 -6.06 5.02
C THR A 113 -6.60 -7.37 4.43
N LEU A 114 -7.39 -8.01 3.56
CA LEU A 114 -7.07 -9.32 2.97
C LEU A 114 -5.68 -9.36 2.31
N SER A 115 -5.22 -8.23 1.76
CA SER A 115 -3.88 -8.03 1.20
C SER A 115 -2.74 -8.40 2.16
N ASN A 116 -2.90 -8.14 3.46
CA ASN A 116 -1.89 -8.45 4.48
C ASN A 116 -1.86 -9.94 4.82
N VAL A 117 -2.99 -10.64 4.69
CA VAL A 117 -3.15 -12.07 5.00
C VAL A 117 -2.89 -12.96 3.76
N ALA A 118 -2.91 -12.40 2.56
CA ALA A 118 -2.70 -13.09 1.28
C ALA A 118 -1.43 -13.97 1.26
N GLY A 119 -0.35 -13.55 1.93
CA GLY A 119 0.88 -14.32 2.08
C GLY A 119 0.67 -15.74 2.63
N CYS A 120 -0.22 -15.90 3.61
CA CYS A 120 -0.54 -17.20 4.20
C CYS A 120 -1.21 -18.14 3.18
N PHE A 121 -2.12 -17.62 2.35
CA PHE A 121 -2.79 -18.39 1.31
C PHE A 121 -1.81 -18.86 0.22
N TYR A 122 -0.85 -18.03 -0.19
CA TYR A 122 0.18 -18.42 -1.14
C TYR A 122 1.10 -19.53 -0.59
N ILE A 123 1.46 -19.48 0.70
CA ILE A 123 2.26 -20.53 1.36
C ILE A 123 1.49 -21.86 1.41
N LEU A 124 0.19 -21.83 1.76
CA LEU A 124 -0.66 -23.03 1.78
C LEU A 124 -0.79 -23.69 0.40
N ILE A 125 -1.03 -22.89 -0.65
CA ILE A 125 -1.14 -23.38 -2.02
C ILE A 125 0.21 -23.95 -2.51
N GLY A 126 1.31 -23.25 -2.24
CA GLY A 126 2.66 -23.72 -2.57
C GLY A 126 3.02 -25.03 -1.87
N GLY A 127 2.68 -25.16 -0.58
CA GLY A 127 2.87 -26.38 0.20
C GLY A 127 2.06 -27.57 -0.34
N LEU A 128 0.80 -27.36 -0.72
CA LEU A 128 -0.06 -28.39 -1.32
C LEU A 128 0.50 -28.88 -2.67
N ILE A 129 0.94 -27.95 -3.53
CA ILE A 129 1.55 -28.29 -4.83
C ILE A 129 2.86 -29.06 -4.64
N LEU A 130 3.72 -28.62 -3.71
CA LEU A 130 4.98 -29.31 -3.41
C LEU A 130 4.75 -30.72 -2.86
N ALA A 131 3.79 -30.90 -1.95
CA ALA A 131 3.42 -32.22 -1.42
C ALA A 131 2.92 -33.17 -2.52
N MET A 132 2.08 -32.68 -3.44
CA MET A 132 1.62 -33.45 -4.60
C MET A 132 2.77 -33.85 -5.53
N ILE A 133 3.73 -32.95 -5.78
CA ILE A 133 4.90 -33.24 -6.62
C ILE A 133 5.80 -34.30 -5.94
N VAL A 134 6.07 -34.18 -4.64
CA VAL A 134 6.84 -35.18 -3.88
C VAL A 134 6.15 -36.55 -3.89
N ALA A 135 4.84 -36.61 -3.65
CA ALA A 135 4.06 -37.84 -3.71
C ALA A 135 4.11 -38.51 -5.09
N LEU A 136 4.00 -37.72 -6.18
CA LEU A 136 4.12 -38.22 -7.55
C LEU A 136 5.54 -38.71 -7.88
N MET A 137 6.59 -38.04 -7.40
CA MET A 137 7.98 -38.49 -7.57
C MET A 137 8.24 -39.79 -6.82
N GLU A 138 7.82 -39.91 -5.56
CA GLU A 138 7.93 -41.14 -4.79
C GLU A 138 7.15 -42.30 -5.43
N PHE A 139 5.92 -42.05 -5.88
CA PHE A 139 5.08 -43.04 -6.55
C PHE A 139 5.74 -43.51 -7.85
N CYS A 140 6.24 -42.59 -8.68
CA CYS A 140 6.99 -42.93 -9.89
C CYS A 140 8.26 -43.73 -9.58
N TYR A 141 9.04 -43.35 -8.56
CA TYR A 141 10.28 -44.03 -8.19
C TYR A 141 10.02 -45.46 -7.70
N LYS A 142 9.06 -45.62 -6.78
CA LYS A 142 8.61 -46.93 -6.29
C LYS A 142 8.06 -47.80 -7.42
N ALA A 143 7.20 -47.27 -8.28
CA ALA A 143 6.65 -48.01 -9.43
C ALA A 143 7.72 -48.42 -10.46
N ARG A 144 8.74 -47.60 -10.70
CA ARG A 144 9.88 -47.95 -11.58
C ARG A 144 10.76 -49.05 -11.00
N ILE A 145 10.94 -49.09 -9.68
CA ILE A 145 11.66 -50.18 -8.97
C ILE A 145 10.85 -51.48 -9.02
N GLU A 146 9.55 -51.41 -8.72
CA GLU A 146 8.63 -52.55 -8.76
C GLU A 146 8.58 -53.18 -10.15
N ALA A 147 8.39 -52.38 -11.21
CA ALA A 147 8.36 -52.85 -12.58
C ALA A 147 9.70 -53.47 -13.03
N ARG A 148 10.84 -52.96 -12.54
CA ARG A 148 12.16 -53.57 -12.79
C ARG A 148 12.34 -54.93 -12.10
N ARG A 149 11.69 -55.17 -10.96
CA ARG A 149 11.68 -56.50 -10.30
C ARG A 149 10.73 -57.48 -10.98
N SER A 150 9.56 -57.03 -11.41
CA SER A 150 8.42 -57.92 -11.65
C SER A 150 8.06 -58.19 -13.12
N LYS A 151 8.71 -57.55 -14.11
CA LYS A 151 8.47 -57.75 -15.56
C LYS A 151 6.99 -57.61 -16.04
N MET A 152 6.12 -56.94 -15.28
CA MET A 152 4.71 -56.72 -15.64
C MET A 152 4.41 -55.25 -15.97
N SER A 153 3.32 -55.03 -16.73
CA SER A 153 2.93 -53.70 -17.21
C SER A 153 2.55 -52.75 -16.07
N LEU A 154 3.03 -51.50 -16.16
CA LEU A 154 2.72 -50.43 -15.21
C LEU A 154 1.22 -50.11 -15.13
N PHE A 155 0.45 -50.39 -16.19
CA PHE A 155 -0.96 -50.03 -16.29
C PHE A 155 -1.85 -50.83 -15.31
N ASP A 156 -1.64 -52.15 -15.20
CA ASP A 156 -2.52 -53.01 -14.38
C ASP A 156 -2.29 -52.82 -12.89
N ALA A 157 -1.04 -52.64 -12.46
CA ALA A 157 -0.70 -52.32 -11.07
C ALA A 157 -1.29 -50.96 -10.62
N MET A 158 -1.32 -49.98 -11.52
CA MET A 158 -1.91 -48.67 -11.26
C MET A 158 -3.44 -48.73 -11.22
N LYS A 159 -4.05 -49.43 -12.18
CA LYS A 159 -5.51 -49.67 -12.24
C LYS A 159 -6.04 -50.42 -11.03
N SER A 160 -5.27 -51.37 -10.50
CA SER A 160 -5.55 -52.08 -9.25
C SER A 160 -5.56 -51.14 -8.04
N LYS A 161 -4.46 -50.41 -7.79
CA LYS A 161 -4.35 -49.52 -6.61
C LYS A 161 -5.34 -48.36 -6.64
N VAL A 162 -5.57 -47.73 -7.78
CA VAL A 162 -6.56 -46.64 -7.90
C VAL A 162 -7.98 -47.15 -7.60
N ARG A 163 -8.33 -48.39 -8.02
CA ARG A 163 -9.62 -48.99 -7.66
C ARG A 163 -9.74 -49.24 -6.16
N MET A 164 -8.73 -49.82 -5.51
CA MET A 164 -8.73 -50.05 -4.06
C MET A 164 -8.80 -48.75 -3.22
N SER A 165 -8.25 -47.64 -3.71
CA SER A 165 -8.35 -46.34 -3.04
C SER A 165 -9.67 -45.60 -3.27
N ILE A 166 -10.50 -46.03 -4.23
CA ILE A 166 -11.81 -45.41 -4.54
C ILE A 166 -12.97 -46.26 -3.98
N THR A 167 -12.89 -47.58 -4.08
CA THR A 167 -13.85 -48.53 -3.47
C THR A 167 -13.18 -49.29 -2.34
N GLY A 168 -13.27 -48.74 -1.12
CA GLY A 168 -12.59 -49.25 0.07
C GLY A 168 -13.26 -50.48 0.72
N GLU A 169 -13.45 -51.57 -0.03
CA GLU A 169 -13.92 -52.85 0.51
C GLU A 169 -12.82 -53.91 0.54
N PRO A 170 -12.56 -54.56 1.69
CA PRO A 170 -11.74 -55.77 1.75
C PRO A 170 -12.58 -56.98 1.35
N ASN A 171 -12.30 -57.56 0.19
CA ASN A 171 -13.08 -58.69 -0.33
C ASN A 171 -12.77 -60.00 0.42
N GLY A 172 -13.50 -60.26 1.51
CA GLY A 172 -13.40 -61.49 2.30
C GLY A 172 -14.41 -62.57 1.85
N GLU A 173 -14.03 -63.83 2.06
CA GLU A 173 -14.89 -65.03 1.98
C GLU A 173 -15.47 -65.41 0.59
N ASN A 174 -15.74 -66.68 0.24
CA ASN A 174 -15.14 -67.97 0.61
C ASN A 174 -15.54 -69.04 -0.47
N GLY A 175 -14.97 -70.26 -0.50
CA GLY A 175 -15.69 -71.42 -1.11
C GLY A 175 -15.07 -72.31 -2.22
N ARG A 176 -14.04 -73.09 -1.88
CA ARG A 176 -14.06 -74.59 -1.86
C ARG A 176 -14.49 -75.46 -3.09
N ALA A 177 -13.53 -76.28 -3.56
CA ALA A 177 -13.67 -77.69 -4.02
C ALA A 177 -12.38 -78.47 -3.63
N ARG A 178 -12.25 -79.74 -3.17
CA ARG A 178 -12.85 -81.09 -3.46
C ARG A 178 -12.54 -81.58 -4.89
N THR A 179 -11.96 -82.77 -5.16
CA THR A 179 -11.50 -83.98 -4.39
C THR A 179 -10.01 -84.31 -4.72
N GLY A 180 -9.30 -85.44 -4.45
CA GLY A 180 -9.51 -86.76 -3.81
C GLY A 180 -8.66 -86.96 -2.53
N SER A 181 -8.17 -88.13 -2.09
CA SER A 181 -8.09 -89.53 -2.63
C SER A 181 -7.03 -89.80 -3.71
N VAL A 182 -6.14 -90.81 -3.61
CA VAL A 182 -5.93 -91.86 -2.57
C VAL A 182 -4.56 -91.69 -1.92
#